data_AF-A0A1J3FMN1-F1
#
_entry.id   AF-A0A1J3FMN1-F1
#
_cell.length_a   1.000
_cell.length_b   1.000
_cell.length_c   1.000
_cell.angle_alpha   90.00
_cell.angle_beta   90.00
_cell.angle_gamma   90.00
#
_symmetry.space_group_name_H-M   'P 1'
#
loop_
_entity.id
_entity.type
_entity.pdbx_description
1 polymer ?
#
loop_
_entity_poly.entity_id
_entity_poly.type
_entity_poly.pdbx_seq_one_letter_code
_entity_poly.pdbx_strand_id
1 'polypeptide(L)'
;TNEQFDARRLLFNAVSGTSMSCPHVSGIAGLLKTRYPSWSPAAIHSAIMTTATTMDDIPGSIQNSTNMKATPFSFGAGHVRPNRAVN
;
A
#
# COMPACT_ATOMS: atom_id res chain seq x y z
N THR A 1 3.88 8.60 20.54
CA THR A 1 4.22 7.18 20.34
C THR A 1 3.54 6.42 21.47
N ASN A 2 2.82 5.32 21.23
CA ASN A 2 2.09 4.60 22.31
C ASN A 2 3.07 3.76 23.17
N GLU A 3 4.18 4.37 23.59
CA GLU A 3 5.16 3.75 24.46
C GLU A 3 4.68 3.81 25.91
N GLN A 4 5.11 2.84 26.71
CA GLN A 4 4.70 2.71 28.12
C GLN A 4 5.04 3.95 28.97
N PHE A 5 5.94 4.81 28.49
CA PHE A 5 6.39 6.05 29.14
C PHE A 5 5.85 7.33 28.47
N ASP A 6 5.13 7.24 27.34
CA ASP A 6 4.54 8.40 26.68
C ASP A 6 3.18 8.74 27.30
N ALA A 7 3.15 9.77 28.14
CA ALA A 7 1.95 10.22 28.83
C ALA A 7 0.99 11.07 27.96
N ARG A 8 1.33 11.32 26.68
CA ARG A 8 0.49 12.14 25.79
C ARG A 8 -0.77 11.37 25.39
N ARG A 9 -1.95 11.97 25.61
CA ARG A 9 -3.24 11.48 25.11
C ARG A 9 -3.72 12.34 23.96
N LEU A 10 -3.52 11.84 22.74
CA LEU A 10 -3.96 12.49 21.52
C LEU A 10 -4.92 11.57 20.76
N LEU A 11 -5.88 12.14 20.05
CA LEU A 11 -6.79 11.39 19.16
C LEU A 11 -6.06 10.77 17.96
N PHE A 12 -4.85 11.24 17.67
CA PHE A 12 -4.05 10.84 16.52
C PHE A 12 -2.64 10.52 16.96
N ASN A 13 -2.03 9.54 16.29
CA ASN A 13 -0.65 9.14 16.53
C ASN A 13 0.01 8.71 15.21
N ALA A 14 1.31 8.95 15.10
CA ALA A 14 2.14 8.46 14.00
C ALA A 14 2.78 7.14 14.43
N VAL A 15 2.48 6.08 13.68
CA VAL A 15 2.95 4.72 13.93
C VAL A 15 3.30 4.05 12.61
N SER A 16 4.22 3.08 12.66
CA SER A 16 4.77 2.42 11.48
C SER A 16 4.55 0.92 11.55
N GLY A 17 4.37 0.28 10.39
CA GLY A 17 4.25 -1.17 10.29
C GLY A 17 3.34 -1.60 9.14
N THR A 18 3.40 -2.88 8.77
CA THR A 18 2.50 -3.47 7.75
C THR A 18 1.02 -3.42 8.19
N SER A 19 0.77 -3.36 9.50
CA SER A 19 -0.55 -3.08 10.08
C SER A 19 -1.13 -1.73 9.66
N MET A 20 -0.30 -0.76 9.27
CA MET A 20 -0.75 0.52 8.71
C MET A 20 -0.88 0.44 7.18
N SER A 21 -0.09 -0.38 6.49
CA SER A 21 -0.23 -0.59 5.04
C SER A 21 -1.50 -1.38 4.68
N CYS A 22 -1.84 -2.40 5.46
CA CYS A 22 -3.04 -3.23 5.25
C CYS A 22 -4.36 -2.42 5.11
N PRO A 23 -4.70 -1.51 6.05
CA PRO A 23 -5.93 -0.73 5.93
C PRO A 23 -5.96 0.17 4.69
N HIS A 24 -4.81 0.68 4.21
CA HIS A 24 -4.75 1.43 2.95
C HIS A 24 -5.17 0.58 1.75
N VAL A 25 -4.62 -0.63 1.62
CA VAL A 25 -4.98 -1.56 0.53
C VAL A 25 -6.45 -1.98 0.64
N SER A 26 -6.94 -2.25 1.86
CA SER A 26 -8.35 -2.60 2.08
C SER A 26 -9.31 -1.48 1.68
N GLY A 27 -8.96 -0.22 1.93
CA GLY A 27 -9.74 0.94 1.52
C GLY A 27 -9.81 1.06 -0.01
N ILE A 28 -8.68 0.87 -0.69
CA ILE A 28 -8.62 0.87 -2.17
C ILE A 28 -9.47 -0.26 -2.74
N ALA A 29 -9.38 -1.47 -2.19
CA ALA A 29 -10.20 -2.60 -2.61
C ALA A 29 -11.70 -2.32 -2.41
N GLY A 30 -12.07 -1.68 -1.28
CA GLY A 30 -13.44 -1.23 -1.01
C GLY A 30 -13.94 -0.24 -2.07
N LEU A 31 -13.16 0.79 -2.38
CA LEU A 31 -13.51 1.78 -3.41
C LEU A 31 -13.66 1.14 -4.80
N LEU A 32 -12.77 0.22 -5.17
CA LEU A 32 -12.87 -0.54 -6.42
C LEU A 32 -14.12 -1.40 -6.45
N LYS A 33 -14.49 -2.05 -5.33
CA LYS A 33 -15.73 -2.85 -5.25
C LYS A 33 -16.98 -1.97 -5.35
N THR A 34 -16.96 -0.76 -4.78
CA THR A 34 -18.06 0.20 -4.92
C THR A 34 -18.20 0.67 -6.37
N ARG A 35 -17.09 0.94 -7.06
CA ARG A 35 -17.10 1.37 -8.46
C ARG A 35 -17.45 0.23 -9.43
N TYR A 36 -16.98 -0.98 -9.15
CA TYR A 36 -17.18 -2.18 -9.96
C TYR A 36 -17.82 -3.30 -9.13
N PRO A 37 -19.14 -3.23 -8.83
CA PRO A 37 -19.81 -4.20 -7.97
C PRO A 37 -19.77 -5.64 -8.48
N SER A 38 -19.67 -5.84 -9.81
CA SER A 38 -19.58 -7.15 -10.44
C SER A 38 -18.20 -7.79 -10.39
N TRP A 39 -17.14 -7.03 -10.07
CA TRP A 39 -15.79 -7.58 -10.01
C TRP A 39 -15.66 -8.61 -8.88
N SER A 40 -15.02 -9.73 -9.20
CA SER A 40 -14.63 -10.73 -8.22
C SER A 40 -13.49 -10.22 -7.34
N PRO A 41 -13.26 -10.82 -6.15
CA PRO A 41 -12.09 -10.49 -5.32
C PRO A 41 -10.76 -10.64 -6.09
N ALA A 42 -10.68 -11.65 -6.96
CA ALA A 42 -9.52 -11.87 -7.82
C ALA A 42 -9.34 -10.76 -8.86
N ALA A 43 -10.43 -10.24 -9.45
CA ALA A 43 -10.36 -9.12 -10.39
C ALA A 43 -9.86 -7.83 -9.71
N ILE A 44 -10.35 -7.54 -8.50
CA ILE A 44 -9.88 -6.38 -7.71
C ILE A 44 -8.39 -6.54 -7.37
N HIS A 45 -7.99 -7.72 -6.89
CA HIS A 45 -6.60 -8.00 -6.58
C HIS A 45 -5.69 -7.86 -7.82
N SER A 46 -6.13 -8.40 -8.97
CA SER A 46 -5.42 -8.28 -10.24
C SER A 46 -5.26 -6.83 -10.69
N ALA A 47 -6.32 -6.03 -10.62
CA ALA A 47 -6.27 -4.61 -10.98
C ALA A 47 -5.28 -3.83 -10.10
N ILE A 48 -5.26 -4.10 -8.80
CA ILE A 48 -4.30 -3.48 -7.86
C ILE A 48 -2.86 -3.89 -8.20
N MET A 49 -2.61 -5.18 -8.44
CA MET A 49 -1.25 -5.68 -8.70
C MET A 49 -0.70 -5.22 -10.05
N THR A 50 -1.47 -5.35 -11.13
CA THR A 50 -0.99 -5.09 -12.49
C THR A 50 -0.77 -3.60 -12.78
N THR A 51 -1.35 -2.72 -11.97
CA THR A 51 -1.23 -1.26 -12.11
C THR A 51 -0.23 -0.65 -11.12
N ALA A 52 0.34 -1.47 -10.22
CA ALA A 52 1.38 -1.05 -9.30
C ALA A 52 2.67 -0.65 -10.03
N THR A 53 3.48 0.20 -9.39
CA THR A 53 4.77 0.66 -9.92
C THR A 53 5.93 0.12 -9.11
N THR A 54 7.01 -0.24 -9.80
CA THR A 54 8.29 -0.60 -9.18
C THR A 54 9.29 0.56 -9.19
N MET A 55 8.87 1.72 -9.71
CA MET A 55 9.64 2.96 -9.71
C MET A 55 9.34 3.80 -8.47
N ASP A 56 10.40 4.43 -7.96
CA ASP A 56 10.34 5.44 -6.90
C ASP A 56 10.19 6.85 -7.51
N ASP A 57 9.88 7.85 -6.67
CA ASP A 57 9.75 9.25 -7.08
C ASP A 57 11.11 9.87 -7.43
N ILE A 58 12.18 9.37 -6.81
CA ILE A 58 13.55 9.63 -7.26
C ILE A 58 13.80 8.71 -8.46
N PRO A 59 14.30 9.22 -9.61
CA PRO A 59 14.48 8.39 -10.81
C PRO A 59 15.28 7.12 -10.49
N GLY A 60 14.57 5.99 -10.43
CA GLY A 60 15.13 4.74 -9.92
C GLY A 60 14.05 3.71 -9.55
N SER A 61 14.49 2.47 -9.31
CA SER A 61 13.64 1.41 -8.78
C SER A 61 13.51 1.54 -7.26
N ILE A 62 12.36 1.13 -6.70
CA ILE A 62 12.14 1.00 -5.25
C ILE A 62 13.33 0.30 -4.61
N GLN A 63 13.82 0.86 -3.51
CA GLN A 63 14.96 0.34 -2.76
C GLN A 63 14.51 -0.40 -1.49
N ASN A 64 15.36 -1.31 -1.02
CA ASN A 64 15.19 -1.98 0.26
C ASN A 64 15.84 -1.17 1.41
N SER A 65 15.81 -1.69 2.63
CA SER A 65 16.43 -1.05 3.81
C SER A 65 17.95 -0.86 3.72
N THR A 66 18.63 -1.50 2.77
CA THR A 66 20.07 -1.36 2.53
C THR A 66 20.38 -0.48 1.33
N ASN A 67 19.41 0.30 0.82
CA ASN A 67 19.52 1.14 -0.38
C ASN A 67 19.87 0.38 -1.67
N MET A 68 19.62 -0.94 -1.70
CA MET A 68 19.74 -1.76 -2.91
C MET A 68 18.39 -1.87 -3.61
N LYS A 69 18.39 -2.12 -4.91
CA LYS A 69 17.15 -2.40 -5.66
C LYS A 69 16.35 -3.51 -4.98
N ALA A 70 15.13 -3.19 -4.57
CA ALA A 70 14.23 -4.16 -3.96
C ALA A 70 13.72 -5.17 -4.99
N THR A 71 13.45 -6.38 -4.52
CA THR A 71 12.96 -7.48 -5.34
C THR A 71 11.45 -7.67 -5.13
N PRO A 72 10.77 -8.44 -5.99
CA PRO A 72 9.37 -8.80 -5.78
C PRO A 72 9.10 -9.51 -4.44
N PHE A 73 10.10 -10.15 -3.82
CA PHE A 73 9.97 -10.70 -2.48
C PHE A 73 9.83 -9.63 -1.39
N SER A 74 10.21 -8.37 -1.67
CA SER A 74 10.11 -7.25 -0.73
C SER A 74 8.78 -6.51 -0.85
N PHE A 75 8.30 -6.24 -2.07
CA PHE A 75 7.13 -5.38 -2.32
C PHE A 75 6.02 -6.03 -3.16
N GLY A 76 6.18 -7.29 -3.57
CA GLY A 76 5.25 -7.96 -4.47
C GLY A 76 5.23 -7.32 -5.86
N ALA A 77 4.06 -6.84 -6.29
CA ALA A 77 3.89 -6.19 -7.59
C ALA A 77 4.40 -4.74 -7.65
N GLY A 78 4.57 -4.09 -6.48
CA GLY A 78 5.08 -2.71 -6.39
C GLY A 78 4.23 -1.82 -5.50
N HIS A 79 4.50 -0.52 -5.56
CA HIS A 79 3.72 0.50 -4.88
C HIS A 79 2.36 0.70 -5.58
N VAL A 80 1.28 0.68 -4.80
CA VAL A 80 -0.09 0.76 -5.32
C VAL A 80 -0.37 2.11 -5.99
N ARG A 81 -1.12 2.10 -7.11
CA ARG A 81 -1.56 3.31 -7.81
C ARG A 81 -3.08 3.32 -7.93
N PRO A 82 -3.83 3.85 -6.95
CA PRO A 82 -5.29 3.75 -6.89
C PRO A 82 -5.99 4.23 -8.15
N ASN A 83 -5.57 5.39 -8.69
CA ASN A 83 -6.16 5.96 -9.90
C ASN A 83 -5.95 5.10 -11.15
N ARG A 84 -4.86 4.31 -11.20
CA ARG A 84 -4.62 3.37 -12.31
C ARG A 84 -5.32 2.04 -12.09
N ALA A 85 -5.54 1.61 -10.86
CA ALA A 85 -6.33 0.40 -10.59
C ALA A 85 -7.80 0.53 -11.03
N VAL A 86 -8.30 1.76 -11.19
CA VAL A 86 -9.67 2.03 -11.65
C VAL A 86 -9.82 1.96 -13.18
N ASN A 87 -8.77 2.20 -13.97
CA ASN A 87 -8.86 2.44 -15.42
C ASN A 87 -7.62 1.95 -16.17
#